data_AF-A0A8J4TYH1-F1
#
_entry.id   AF-A0A8J4TYH1-F1
#
_cell.length_a   1.000
_cell.length_b   1.000
_cell.length_c   1.000
_cell.angle_alpha   90.00
_cell.angle_beta   90.00
_cell.angle_gamma   90.00
#
_symmetry.space_group_name_H-M   'P 1'
#
loop_
_entity.id
_entity.type
_entity.pdbx_description
1 polymer ?
#
loop_
_entity_poly.entity_id
_entity_poly.type
_entity_poly.pdbx_seq_one_letter_code
_entity_poly.pdbx_strand_id
1 'polypeptide(L)'
;VWLWSKAKFINRKFLIEEVYQRGASLPALPQDKDPFWDPVEPVHLGSAHLWLHSLAFRISVDEQVEVVGPEGTEEAMLHARLVPCSPKGLW
;
A
#
# COMPACT_ATOMS: atom_id res chain seq x y z
N VAL A 1 1.37 0.00 -11.58
CA VAL A 1 0.46 0.46 -12.67
C VAL A 1 0.87 1.88 -13.05
N TRP A 2 1.08 2.15 -14.35
CA TRP A 2 1.52 3.46 -14.86
C TRP A 2 0.37 4.35 -15.35
N LEU A 3 -0.88 3.93 -15.09
CA LEU A 3 -2.08 4.62 -15.56
C LEU A 3 -2.56 5.62 -14.52
N TRP A 4 -2.64 6.90 -14.89
CA TRP A 4 -3.18 7.93 -14.02
C TRP A 4 -4.71 7.92 -14.04
N SER A 5 -5.30 8.14 -12.87
CA SER A 5 -6.70 8.54 -12.80
C SER A 5 -6.92 9.85 -13.56
N LYS A 6 -8.14 10.08 -14.05
CA LYS A 6 -8.49 11.33 -14.73
C LYS A 6 -8.12 12.56 -13.90
N ALA A 7 -8.41 12.53 -12.59
CA ALA A 7 -8.08 13.63 -11.69
C ALA A 7 -6.57 13.88 -11.59
N LYS A 8 -5.78 12.81 -11.43
CA LYS A 8 -4.31 12.87 -11.37
C LYS A 8 -3.73 13.43 -12.68
N PHE A 9 -4.24 12.98 -13.82
CA PHE A 9 -3.81 13.48 -15.13
C PHE A 9 -4.10 14.96 -15.32
N ILE A 10 -5.33 15.41 -15.03
CA ILE A 10 -5.71 16.82 -15.20
C ILE A 10 -4.87 17.74 -14.31
N ASN A 11 -4.64 17.34 -13.05
CA ASN A 11 -3.81 18.10 -12.12
C ASN A 11 -2.36 18.21 -12.62
N ARG A 12 -1.76 17.10 -13.04
CA ARG A 12 -0.38 17.08 -13.57
C ARG A 12 -0.24 17.87 -14.86
N LYS A 13 -1.22 17.79 -15.77
CA LYS A 13 -1.22 18.57 -17.01
C LYS A 13 -1.10 20.06 -16.73
N PHE A 14 -1.88 20.58 -15.78
CA PHE A 14 -1.83 22.00 -15.42
C PHE A 14 -0.44 22.43 -14.92
N LEU A 15 0.18 21.61 -14.06
CA LEU A 15 1.54 21.87 -13.55
C LEU A 15 2.61 21.81 -14.66
N ILE A 16 2.48 20.88 -15.61
CA ILE A 16 3.38 20.78 -16.77
C ILE A 16 3.26 22.03 -17.66
N GLU A 17 2.04 22.48 -17.95
CA GLU A 17 1.79 23.69 -18.75
C GLU A 17 2.37 24.94 -18.07
N GLU A 18 2.25 25.04 -16.75
CA GLU A 18 2.83 26.13 -15.96
C GLU A 18 4.37 26.14 -16.01
N VAL A 19 5.02 24.98 -15.88
CA VAL A 19 6.48 24.84 -16.00
C VAL A 19 6.94 25.22 -17.41
N TYR A 20 6.21 24.77 -18.45
CA TYR A 20 6.51 25.08 -19.84
C TYR A 20 6.44 26.60 -20.13
N GLN A 21 5.38 27.27 -19.67
CA GLN A 21 5.18 28.71 -19.89
C GLN A 21 6.24 29.59 -19.20
N ARG A 22 6.82 29.12 -18.09
CA ARG A 22 7.87 29.85 -17.37
C ARG A 22 9.23 29.84 -18.11
N GLY A 23 9.33 29.14 -19.25
CA GLY A 23 10.51 29.20 -20.12
C GLY A 23 11.78 28.59 -19.52
N ALA A 24 11.65 27.82 -18.44
CA ALA A 24 12.80 27.25 -17.76
C ALA A 24 13.29 26.01 -18.51
N SER A 25 14.55 26.01 -18.94
CA SER A 25 15.33 24.77 -18.99
C SER A 25 15.14 24.11 -17.63
N LEU A 26 14.44 22.97 -17.55
CA LEU A 26 14.07 22.31 -16.29
C LEU A 26 15.25 22.42 -15.32
N PRO A 27 15.21 23.34 -14.33
CA PRO A 27 16.17 23.29 -13.25
C PRO A 27 15.96 21.92 -12.61
N ALA A 28 16.96 21.36 -11.93
CA ALA A 28 16.72 20.19 -11.10
C ALA A 28 15.67 20.58 -10.04
N LEU A 29 14.39 20.40 -10.39
CA LEU A 29 13.28 20.66 -9.50
C LEU A 29 13.45 19.65 -8.37
N PRO A 30 13.27 20.09 -7.11
CA PRO A 30 13.05 19.15 -6.02
C PRO A 30 12.00 18.12 -6.45
N GLN A 31 12.22 16.85 -6.11
CA GLN A 31 11.40 15.72 -6.57
C GLN A 31 9.90 15.88 -6.23
N ASP A 32 9.58 16.59 -5.14
CA ASP A 32 8.23 16.96 -4.71
C ASP A 32 7.55 18.03 -5.60
N LYS A 33 8.35 18.73 -6.43
CA LYS A 33 7.90 19.77 -7.37
C LYS A 33 8.00 19.36 -8.83
N ASP A 34 8.54 18.18 -9.11
CA ASP A 34 8.61 17.64 -10.46
C ASP A 34 7.24 17.11 -10.89
N PRO A 35 6.56 17.74 -11.86
CA PRO A 35 5.23 17.32 -12.30
C PRO A 35 5.23 16.01 -13.10
N PHE A 36 6.41 15.51 -13.48
CA PHE A 36 6.59 14.22 -14.15
C PHE A 36 6.89 13.08 -13.17
N TRP A 37 7.40 13.41 -11.98
CA TRP A 37 7.74 12.40 -10.97
C TRP A 37 6.48 11.85 -10.28
N ASP A 38 6.34 10.53 -10.23
CA ASP A 38 5.31 9.84 -9.46
C ASP A 38 5.88 9.18 -8.20
N PRO A 39 5.31 9.44 -7.00
CA PRO A 39 5.66 8.65 -5.85
C PRO A 39 5.19 7.21 -6.03
N VAL A 40 5.87 6.27 -5.35
CA VAL A 40 5.42 4.89 -5.27
C VAL A 40 4.12 4.86 -4.47
N GLU A 41 3.01 4.56 -5.13
CA GLU A 41 1.71 4.40 -4.50
C GLU A 41 1.59 2.98 -3.92
N PRO A 42 1.09 2.82 -2.68
CA PRO A 42 0.87 1.50 -2.12
C PRO A 42 -0.20 0.78 -2.95
N VAL A 43 0.14 -0.42 -3.42
CA VAL A 43 -0.78 -1.28 -4.16
C VAL A 43 -1.24 -2.40 -3.23
N HIS A 44 -2.55 -2.61 -3.16
CA HIS A 44 -3.11 -3.76 -2.45
C HIS A 44 -2.85 -5.04 -3.25
N LEU A 45 -1.92 -5.87 -2.78
CA LEU A 45 -1.56 -7.14 -3.43
C LEU A 45 -2.61 -8.22 -3.15
N GLY A 46 -3.06 -8.33 -1.90
CA GLY A 46 -4.01 -9.35 -1.49
C GLY A 46 -4.28 -9.33 0.01
N SER A 47 -5.09 -10.29 0.46
CA SER A 47 -5.51 -10.42 1.86
C SER A 47 -5.33 -11.85 2.36
N ALA A 48 -4.94 -12.00 3.62
CA ALA A 48 -4.94 -13.28 4.34
C ALA A 48 -6.03 -13.27 5.41
N HIS A 49 -6.61 -14.43 5.71
CA HIS A 49 -7.66 -14.60 6.72
C HIS A 49 -7.15 -15.45 7.88
N LEU A 50 -7.23 -14.91 9.10
CA LEU A 50 -6.80 -15.60 10.32
C LEU A 50 -8.02 -16.01 11.15
N TRP A 51 -8.06 -17.25 11.62
CA TRP A 51 -9.18 -17.77 12.42
C TRP A 51 -8.93 -17.57 13.91
N LEU A 52 -9.82 -16.80 14.56
CA LEU A 52 -9.65 -16.43 15.98
C LEU A 52 -10.23 -17.47 16.95
N HIS A 53 -10.81 -18.57 16.48
CA HIS A 53 -11.55 -19.53 17.31
C HIS A 53 -10.70 -20.09 18.46
N SER A 54 -9.43 -20.43 18.19
CA SER A 54 -8.48 -20.93 19.20
C SER A 54 -8.27 -19.96 20.36
N LEU A 55 -8.33 -18.63 20.10
CA LEU A 55 -8.12 -17.61 21.12
C LEU A 55 -9.24 -17.59 22.17
N ALA A 56 -10.47 -18.00 21.81
CA ALA A 56 -11.58 -18.12 22.77
C ALA A 56 -11.28 -19.15 23.88
N PHE A 57 -10.44 -20.14 23.58
CA PHE A 57 -9.98 -21.17 24.52
C PHE A 57 -8.60 -20.86 25.12
N ARG A 58 -8.11 -19.63 24.94
CA ARG A 58 -6.77 -19.18 25.38
C ARG A 58 -5.62 -19.98 24.77
N ILE A 59 -5.81 -20.51 23.57
CA ILE A 59 -4.77 -21.21 22.81
C ILE A 59 -4.17 -20.21 21.82
N SER A 60 -2.85 -20.05 21.84
CA SER A 60 -2.14 -19.21 20.85
C SER A 60 -2.19 -19.83 19.46
N VAL A 61 -2.22 -18.97 18.44
CA VAL A 61 -2.13 -19.36 17.03
C VAL A 61 -0.74 -19.00 16.52
N ASP A 62 -0.10 -19.91 15.79
CA ASP A 62 1.17 -19.70 15.10
C ASP A 62 1.07 -20.44 13.76
N GLU A 63 0.77 -19.71 12.70
CA GLU A 63 0.41 -20.29 11.39
C GLU A 63 0.97 -19.49 10.22
N GLN A 64 1.12 -20.17 9.09
CA GLN A 64 1.42 -19.55 7.80
C GLN A 64 0.13 -19.54 6.98
N VAL A 65 -0.23 -18.36 6.47
CA VAL A 65 -1.46 -18.16 5.71
C VAL A 65 -1.13 -17.49 4.38
N GLU A 66 -1.72 -18.02 3.32
CA GLU A 66 -1.63 -17.45 1.99
C GLU A 66 -2.31 -16.08 1.94
N VAL A 67 -1.60 -15.11 1.38
CA VAL A 67 -2.15 -13.82 0.99
C VAL A 67 -2.70 -13.99 -0.41
N VAL A 68 -4.02 -13.91 -0.54
CA VAL A 68 -4.72 -14.15 -1.81
C VAL A 68 -5.06 -12.83 -2.48
N GLY A 69 -4.66 -12.70 -3.74
CA GLY A 69 -4.92 -11.54 -4.57
C GLY A 69 -6.38 -11.45 -5.07
N PRO A 70 -6.75 -10.34 -5.72
CA PRO A 70 -8.12 -10.13 -6.23
C PRO A 70 -8.59 -11.20 -7.23
N GLU A 71 -7.65 -11.80 -7.96
CA GLU A 71 -7.93 -12.84 -8.96
C GLU A 71 -7.92 -14.26 -8.37
N GLY A 72 -7.80 -14.40 -7.05
CA GLY A 72 -7.72 -15.70 -6.37
C GLY A 72 -6.34 -16.36 -6.45
N THR A 73 -5.33 -15.67 -6.96
CA THR A 73 -3.94 -16.10 -7.01
C THR A 73 -3.25 -15.95 -5.66
N GLU A 74 -2.34 -16.86 -5.32
CA GLU A 74 -1.44 -16.70 -4.18
C GLU A 74 -0.39 -15.63 -4.52
N GLU A 75 -0.36 -14.55 -3.75
CA GLU A 75 0.54 -13.40 -3.97
C GLU A 75 1.70 -13.37 -2.95
N ALA A 76 1.51 -13.95 -1.77
CA ALA A 76 2.54 -14.06 -0.73
C ALA A 76 2.15 -15.08 0.35
N MET A 77 3.11 -15.40 1.23
CA MET A 77 2.89 -16.19 2.45
C MET A 77 3.11 -15.31 3.68
N LEU A 78 2.11 -15.21 4.56
CA LEU A 78 2.18 -14.45 5.81
C LEU A 78 2.36 -15.41 6.99
N HIS A 79 3.45 -15.25 7.73
CA HIS A 79 3.61 -15.92 9.03
C HIS A 79 3.01 -15.04 10.13
N ALA A 80 2.00 -15.54 10.83
CA ALA A 80 1.28 -14.80 11.86
C ALA A 80 1.24 -15.56 13.18
N ARG A 81 1.49 -14.81 14.27
CA ARG A 81 1.34 -15.30 15.64
C ARG A 81 0.31 -14.47 16.39
N LEU A 82 -0.72 -15.13 16.92
CA LEU A 82 -1.76 -14.52 17.73
C LEU A 82 -1.71 -15.09 19.14
N VAL A 83 -1.64 -14.22 20.14
CA VAL A 83 -1.57 -14.62 21.54
C VAL A 83 -2.76 -14.03 22.31
N PRO A 84 -3.42 -14.81 23.19
CA PRO A 84 -4.46 -14.28 24.06
C PRO A 84 -3.90 -13.24 25.03
N CYS A 85 -4.59 -12.10 25.15
CA CYS A 85 -4.22 -11.03 26.07
C CYS A 85 -5.04 -11.08 27.36
N SER A 86 -4.45 -10.60 28.47
CA SER A 86 -5.18 -10.29 29.69
C SER A 86 -5.88 -8.92 29.58
N PRO A 87 -6.80 -8.57 30.50
CA PRO A 87 -7.35 -7.21 30.57
C PRO A 87 -6.30 -6.11 30.76
N LYS A 88 -5.10 -6.45 31.25
CA LYS A 88 -3.97 -5.53 31.40
C LYS A 88 -3.05 -5.51 30.17
N GLY A 89 -3.37 -6.26 29.12
CA GLY A 89 -2.55 -6.43 27.92
C GLY A 89 -1.81 -7.76 27.88
N LEU A 90 -0.70 -7.78 27.15
CA LEU A 90 0.22 -8.92 27.05
C LEU A 90 0.86 -9.18 28.42
N TRP A 91 1.02 -10.46 28.75
CA TRP A 91 1.67 -10.92 29.98
C TRP A 91 3.16 -10.58 29.99
#